data_AF-A0A1J4PVI5-F1
#
_entry.id   AF-A0A1J4PVI5-F1
#
_cell.length_a   1.000
_cell.length_b   1.000
_cell.length_c   1.000
_cell.angle_alpha   90.00
_cell.angle_beta   90.00
_cell.angle_gamma   90.00
#
_symmetry.space_group_name_H-M   'P 1'
#
loop_
_entity.id
_entity.type
_entity.pdbx_description
1 polymer ?
#
loop_
_entity_poly.entity_id
_entity_poly.type
_entity_poly.pdbx_seq_one_letter_code
_entity_poly.pdbx_strand_id
1 'polypeptide(L)'
;MSVLDSSLGAGPSPTAGPTGPSCPSRVARKLPGADGEASLVRAYRTSNKQITLCRTDDDRLYYYGEFTGRPSTGLAMEAEKTDDGYVARNGPYRYTIHDGEVVITRDGSTIGREKLVPDPSPS
;
A
#
# COMPACT_ATOMS: atom_id res chain seq x y z
N MET A 1 -55.24 11.53 24.42
CA MET A 1 -54.20 10.56 24.82
C MET A 1 -53.22 10.45 23.67
N SER A 2 -51.93 10.40 23.99
CA SER A 2 -50.80 9.73 23.31
C SER A 2 -51.20 8.56 22.38
N VAL A 3 -50.49 8.13 21.33
CA VAL A 3 -49.17 8.45 20.69
C VAL A 3 -49.18 7.82 19.25
N LEU A 4 -48.21 7.95 18.33
CA LEU A 4 -46.83 8.49 18.31
C LEU A 4 -46.53 9.01 16.88
N ASP A 5 -45.46 9.80 16.71
CA ASP A 5 -44.74 9.96 15.45
C ASP A 5 -43.79 8.76 15.25
N SER A 6 -43.71 8.18 14.05
CA SER A 6 -42.76 7.11 13.72
C SER A 6 -41.80 7.56 12.63
N SER A 7 -40.96 8.52 13.02
CA SER A 7 -39.69 8.89 12.39
C SER A 7 -39.08 7.74 11.58
N LEU A 8 -38.99 7.93 10.26
CA LEU A 8 -38.23 7.07 9.36
C LEU A 8 -36.75 7.14 9.76
N GLY A 9 -36.32 6.18 10.57
CA GLY A 9 -34.93 6.05 10.97
C GLY A 9 -34.06 5.91 9.73
N ALA A 10 -33.31 6.96 9.41
CA ALA A 10 -32.18 6.86 8.51
C ALA A 10 -31.16 5.91 9.17
N GLY A 11 -31.21 4.63 8.81
CA GLY A 11 -30.16 3.69 9.15
C GLY A 11 -28.81 4.26 8.69
N PRO A 12 -27.72 4.01 9.43
CA PRO A 12 -26.41 4.49 9.01
C PRO A 12 -26.17 4.02 7.58
N SER A 13 -25.97 4.98 6.67
CA SER A 13 -25.57 4.67 5.31
C SER A 13 -24.34 3.76 5.39
N PRO A 14 -24.24 2.68 4.61
CA PRO A 14 -23.01 1.91 4.58
C PRO A 14 -21.90 2.85 4.13
N THR A 15 -21.02 3.23 5.07
CA THR A 15 -19.77 3.91 4.75
C THR A 15 -19.13 3.06 3.67
N ALA A 16 -18.92 3.66 2.49
CA ALA A 16 -18.40 2.92 1.35
C ALA A 16 -17.02 2.36 1.75
N GLY A 17 -16.99 1.05 2.03
CA GLY A 17 -15.74 0.34 2.26
C GLY A 17 -14.83 0.55 1.04
N PRO A 18 -13.50 0.50 1.25
CA PRO A 18 -12.56 0.84 0.19
C PRO A 18 -12.87 0.07 -1.09
N THR A 19 -13.22 0.79 -2.17
CA THR A 19 -13.68 0.22 -3.44
C THR A 19 -12.55 -0.39 -4.29
N GLY A 20 -11.43 -0.75 -3.65
CA GLY A 20 -10.26 -1.36 -4.26
C GLY A 20 -10.12 -2.84 -3.91
N PRO A 21 -9.28 -3.60 -4.63
CA PRO A 21 -8.86 -4.92 -4.19
C PRO A 21 -8.22 -4.83 -2.78
N SER A 22 -8.45 -5.82 -1.94
CA SER A 22 -7.80 -5.89 -0.63
C SER A 22 -6.28 -6.06 -0.76
N CYS A 23 -5.53 -5.44 0.14
CA CYS A 23 -4.12 -5.72 0.33
C CYS A 23 -3.95 -7.21 0.71
N PRO A 24 -2.91 -7.92 0.21
CA PRO A 24 -2.67 -9.31 0.60
C PRO A 24 -2.55 -9.41 2.13
N SER A 25 -3.30 -10.35 2.73
CA SER A 25 -3.41 -10.41 4.20
C SER A 25 -2.07 -10.66 4.91
N ARG A 26 -1.10 -11.31 4.24
CA ARG A 26 0.28 -11.44 4.76
C ARG A 26 1.00 -10.09 4.86
N VAL A 27 0.71 -9.16 3.94
CA VAL A 27 1.30 -7.82 3.87
C VAL A 27 0.58 -6.90 4.84
N ALA A 28 -0.76 -6.86 4.81
CA ALA A 28 -1.56 -6.01 5.70
C ALA A 28 -1.22 -6.22 7.18
N ARG A 29 -1.02 -7.48 7.62
CA ARG A 29 -0.57 -7.84 8.98
C ARG A 29 0.87 -7.39 9.34
N LYS A 30 1.62 -6.80 8.41
CA LYS A 30 2.97 -6.25 8.60
C LYS A 30 3.01 -4.73 8.49
N LEU A 31 1.91 -4.09 8.11
CA LEU A 31 1.80 -2.64 8.03
C LEU A 31 1.47 -2.08 9.41
N PRO A 32 2.20 -1.07 9.92
CA PRO A 32 1.83 -0.38 11.15
C PRO A 32 0.44 0.26 11.02
N GLY A 33 -0.41 0.09 12.03
CA GLY A 33 -1.75 0.70 12.08
C GLY A 33 -2.83 0.06 11.19
N ALA A 34 -2.53 -1.03 10.50
CA ALA A 34 -3.47 -1.71 9.61
C ALA A 34 -4.40 -2.73 10.30
N ASP A 35 -4.05 -3.21 11.50
CA ASP A 35 -4.74 -4.30 12.21
C ASP A 35 -5.01 -5.60 11.40
N GLY A 36 -4.36 -5.75 10.24
CA GLY A 36 -4.53 -6.86 9.31
C GLY A 36 -5.40 -6.55 8.08
N GLU A 37 -5.95 -5.34 8.00
CA GLU A 37 -6.81 -4.85 6.91
C GLU A 37 -6.17 -3.63 6.23
N ALA A 38 -6.13 -3.64 4.90
CA ALA A 38 -5.63 -2.54 4.09
C ALA A 38 -6.13 -2.68 2.64
N SER A 39 -6.11 -1.60 1.90
CA SER A 39 -6.49 -1.52 0.48
C SER A 39 -5.26 -1.63 -0.41
N LEU A 40 -5.29 -2.48 -1.45
CA LEU A 40 -4.23 -2.54 -2.45
C LEU A 40 -4.33 -1.32 -3.39
N VAL A 41 -3.28 -0.51 -3.42
CA VAL A 41 -3.18 0.67 -4.30
C VAL A 41 -2.54 0.28 -5.64
N ARG A 42 -1.38 -0.38 -5.57
CA ARG A 42 -0.62 -0.93 -6.70
C ARG A 42 0.26 -2.08 -6.23
N ALA A 43 0.61 -2.99 -7.14
CA ALA A 43 1.72 -3.89 -6.92
C ALA A 43 2.51 -4.10 -8.21
N TYR A 44 3.78 -4.49 -8.04
CA TYR A 44 4.75 -4.65 -9.10
C TYR A 44 5.69 -5.82 -8.79
N ARG A 45 6.23 -6.43 -9.85
CA ARG A 45 7.38 -7.32 -9.80
C ARG A 45 8.55 -6.68 -10.55
N THR A 46 9.77 -6.96 -10.07
CA THR A 46 11.01 -6.76 -10.81
C THR A 46 11.67 -8.11 -11.09
N SER A 47 12.90 -8.14 -11.58
CA SER A 47 13.67 -9.39 -11.73
C SER A 47 13.98 -10.09 -10.39
N ASN A 48 13.94 -9.37 -9.26
CA ASN A 48 14.36 -9.86 -7.95
C ASN A 48 13.48 -9.38 -6.77
N LYS A 49 12.48 -8.51 -6.98
CA LYS A 49 11.56 -8.00 -5.94
C LYS A 49 10.09 -8.20 -6.29
N GLN A 50 9.29 -8.32 -5.23
CA GLN A 50 7.87 -8.02 -5.23
C GLN A 50 7.64 -6.76 -4.39
N ILE A 51 6.84 -5.83 -4.92
CA ILE A 51 6.53 -4.53 -4.31
C ILE A 51 5.01 -4.42 -4.23
N THR A 52 4.49 -4.17 -3.04
CA THR A 52 3.05 -4.01 -2.79
C THR A 52 2.83 -2.67 -2.10
N LEU A 53 2.12 -1.76 -2.75
CA LEU A 53 1.68 -0.49 -2.18
C LEU A 53 0.26 -0.67 -1.63
N CYS A 54 0.11 -0.52 -0.32
CA CYS A 54 -1.16 -0.65 0.37
C CYS A 54 -1.46 0.57 1.22
N ARG A 55 -2.75 0.90 1.35
CA ARG A 55 -3.27 1.99 2.15
C ARG A 55 -4.07 1.47 3.32
N THR A 56 -3.80 1.97 4.52
CA THR A 56 -4.53 1.69 5.76
C THR A 56 -5.76 2.59 5.89
N ASP A 57 -6.63 2.28 6.84
CA ASP A 57 -7.90 2.99 7.05
C ASP A 57 -7.72 4.43 7.57
N ASP A 58 -6.54 4.75 8.13
CA ASP A 58 -6.10 6.11 8.45
C ASP A 58 -5.45 6.86 7.26
N ASP A 59 -5.74 6.41 6.03
CA ASP A 59 -5.25 6.90 4.72
C ASP A 59 -3.73 6.79 4.46
N ARG A 60 -2.95 6.34 5.46
CA ARG A 60 -1.49 6.20 5.34
C ARG A 60 -1.12 5.18 4.27
N LEU A 61 -0.13 5.52 3.46
CA LEU A 61 0.35 4.69 2.37
C LEU A 61 1.65 4.00 2.78
N TYR A 62 1.72 2.69 2.55
CA TYR A 62 2.89 1.87 2.81
C TYR A 62 3.38 1.21 1.53
N TYR A 63 4.68 1.30 1.32
CA TYR A 63 5.43 0.42 0.43
C TYR A 63 5.86 -0.81 1.22
N TYR A 64 5.46 -2.00 0.77
CA TYR A 64 5.99 -3.26 1.26
C TYR A 64 6.86 -3.91 0.17
N GLY A 65 8.17 -4.01 0.43
CA GLY A 65 9.12 -4.60 -0.50
C GLY A 65 9.73 -5.87 0.05
N GLU A 66 9.72 -6.94 -0.74
CA GLU A 66 10.38 -8.22 -0.44
C GLU A 66 11.17 -8.71 -1.67
N PHE A 67 12.14 -9.60 -1.45
CA PHE A 67 12.77 -10.32 -2.56
C PHE A 67 11.81 -11.38 -3.12
N THR A 68 11.74 -11.50 -4.45
CA THR A 68 10.87 -12.46 -5.15
C THR A 68 11.06 -13.88 -4.62
N GLY A 69 9.98 -14.54 -4.23
CA GLY A 69 10.00 -15.89 -3.65
C GLY A 69 10.57 -15.98 -2.23
N ARG A 70 10.84 -14.86 -1.55
CA ARG A 70 11.42 -14.80 -0.21
C ARG A 70 10.64 -13.86 0.73
N PRO A 71 9.37 -14.19 1.07
CA PRO A 71 8.49 -13.29 1.84
C PRO A 71 8.98 -12.98 3.27
N SER A 72 9.89 -13.80 3.82
CA SER A 72 10.58 -13.51 5.10
C SER A 72 11.53 -12.30 5.05
N THR A 73 11.78 -11.75 3.87
CA THR A 73 12.61 -10.54 3.67
C THR A 73 11.81 -9.25 3.59
N GLY A 74 10.48 -9.34 3.69
CA GLY A 74 9.59 -8.21 3.48
C GLY A 74 9.70 -7.10 4.52
N LEU A 75 9.75 -5.87 4.03
CA LEU A 75 9.91 -4.66 4.81
C LEU A 75 8.81 -3.64 4.47
N ALA A 76 8.04 -3.24 5.48
CA ALA A 76 7.11 -2.13 5.40
C ALA A 76 7.85 -0.80 5.58
N MET A 77 7.59 0.16 4.70
CA MET A 77 8.12 1.53 4.75
C MET A 77 6.99 2.50 4.44
N GLU A 78 6.87 3.57 5.23
CA GLU A 78 5.90 4.62 4.93
C GLU A 78 6.27 5.31 3.61
N ALA A 79 5.23 5.60 2.82
CA ALA A 79 5.35 6.08 1.45
C ALA A 79 4.43 7.27 1.20
N GLU A 80 4.90 8.16 0.34
CA GLU A 80 4.14 9.29 -0.20
C GLU A 80 3.77 8.97 -1.65
N LYS A 81 2.59 9.41 -2.08
CA LYS A 81 2.25 9.51 -3.50
C LYS A 81 2.82 10.82 -4.06
N THR A 82 3.46 10.76 -5.22
CA THR A 82 3.86 11.93 -6.01
C THR A 82 2.92 12.12 -7.21
N ASP A 83 3.07 13.20 -7.97
CA ASP A 83 2.26 13.45 -9.16
C ASP A 83 2.42 12.36 -10.24
N ASP A 84 3.61 11.76 -10.29
CA ASP A 84 4.08 10.79 -11.29
C ASP A 84 4.26 9.35 -10.75
N GLY A 85 4.12 9.13 -9.44
CA GLY A 85 4.44 7.85 -8.83
C GLY A 85 4.41 7.83 -7.30
N TYR A 86 5.45 7.25 -6.69
CA TYR A 86 5.52 7.01 -5.24
C TYR A 86 6.94 7.11 -4.69
N VAL A 87 7.09 7.56 -3.45
CA VAL A 87 8.37 7.62 -2.74
C VAL A 87 8.23 6.98 -1.37
N ALA A 88 9.01 5.93 -1.09
CA ALA A 88 9.18 5.39 0.26
C ALA A 88 10.56 5.77 0.83
N ARG A 89 10.64 5.92 2.17
CA ARG A 89 11.90 6.26 2.87
C ARG A 89 12.17 5.28 4.02
N ASN A 90 13.44 4.94 4.22
CA ASN A 90 13.90 4.18 5.37
C ASN A 90 15.34 4.61 5.74
N GLY A 91 15.46 5.51 6.72
CA GLY A 91 16.73 6.12 7.09
C GLY A 91 17.41 6.79 5.88
N PRO A 92 18.66 6.41 5.52
CA PRO A 92 19.36 6.99 4.37
C PRO A 92 18.84 6.49 3.01
N TYR A 93 17.98 5.47 2.99
CA TYR A 93 17.46 4.87 1.76
C TYR A 93 16.17 5.55 1.28
N ARG A 94 16.10 5.80 -0.03
CA ARG A 94 14.90 6.27 -0.73
C ARG A 94 14.57 5.33 -1.89
N TYR A 95 13.30 4.99 -2.01
CA TYR A 95 12.76 4.13 -3.07
C TYR A 95 11.77 4.96 -3.86
N THR A 96 12.14 5.41 -5.06
CA THR A 96 11.29 6.20 -5.94
C THR A 96 10.75 5.30 -7.04
N ILE A 97 9.42 5.16 -7.11
CA ILE A 97 8.71 4.57 -8.25
C ILE A 97 8.31 5.70 -9.18
N HIS A 98 8.83 5.70 -10.42
CA HIS A 98 8.45 6.62 -11.50
C HIS A 98 8.79 5.98 -12.86
N ASP A 99 8.16 6.41 -13.95
CA ASP A 99 8.49 5.99 -15.35
C ASP A 99 8.62 4.47 -15.60
N GLY A 100 7.87 3.65 -14.84
CA GLY A 100 7.94 2.18 -14.94
C GLY A 100 9.20 1.57 -14.33
N GLU A 101 9.89 2.27 -13.44
CA GLU A 101 11.05 1.81 -12.69
C GLU A 101 10.92 2.08 -11.19
N VAL A 102 11.64 1.29 -10.39
CA VAL A 102 12.03 1.67 -9.03
C VAL A 102 13.50 2.05 -9.02
N VAL A 103 13.80 3.25 -8.54
CA VAL A 103 15.16 3.75 -8.29
C VAL A 103 15.42 3.74 -6.80
N ILE A 104 16.49 3.09 -6.40
CA ILE A 104 16.92 2.99 -5.00
C ILE A 104 18.15 3.87 -4.85
N THR A 105 18.03 4.92 -4.05
CA THR A 105 19.17 5.74 -3.64
C THR A 105 19.49 5.52 -2.16
N ARG A 106 20.77 5.73 -1.83
CA ARG A 106 21.28 5.81 -0.47
C ARG A 106 22.13 7.06 -0.38
N ASP A 107 21.84 7.92 0.59
CA ASP A 107 22.61 9.17 0.80
C ASP A 107 22.73 10.00 -0.51
N GLY A 108 21.64 10.05 -1.28
CA GLY A 108 21.55 10.69 -2.61
C GLY A 108 22.13 9.89 -3.78
N SER A 109 23.02 8.93 -3.54
CA SER A 109 23.67 8.12 -4.57
C SER A 109 22.76 6.98 -5.05
N THR A 110 22.62 6.77 -6.37
CA THR A 110 21.86 5.63 -6.90
C THR A 110 22.62 4.32 -6.69
N ILE A 111 22.00 3.37 -6.01
CA ILE A 111 22.56 2.03 -5.72
C ILE A 111 21.76 0.89 -6.37
N GLY A 112 20.60 1.19 -6.97
CA GLY A 112 19.81 0.23 -7.72
C GLY A 112 18.79 0.92 -8.62
N ARG A 113 18.48 0.28 -9.75
CA ARG A 113 17.43 0.67 -10.70
C ARG A 113 16.86 -0.60 -11.31
N GLU A 114 15.55 -0.78 -11.22
CA GLU A 114 14.88 -2.01 -11.66
C GLU A 114 13.60 -1.68 -12.42
N LYS A 115 13.36 -2.35 -13.55
CA LYS A 115 12.11 -2.25 -14.32
C LYS A 115 10.96 -2.87 -13.55
N LEU A 116 9.82 -2.18 -13.52
CA LEU A 116 8.58 -2.61 -12.88
C LEU A 116 7.64 -3.25 -13.91
N VAL A 117 7.17 -4.45 -13.62
CA VAL A 117 6.05 -5.10 -14.29
C VAL A 117 4.85 -5.03 -13.34
N PRO A 118 3.70 -4.44 -13.73
CA PRO A 118 2.51 -4.42 -12.88
C PRO A 118 2.05 -5.83 -12.49
N ASP A 119 1.71 -6.01 -11.21
CA ASP A 119 1.12 -7.24 -10.68
C ASP A 119 -0.25 -6.89 -10.08
N PRO A 120 -1.36 -7.10 -10.80
CA PRO A 120 -2.70 -6.73 -10.34
C PRO A 120 -3.27 -7.73 -9.31
N SER A 121 -2.58 -8.84 -9.02
CA SER A 121 -3.04 -9.87 -8.10
C SER A 121 -1.85 -10.43 -7.30
N PRO A 122 -1.19 -9.60 -6.47
CA PRO A 122 -0.09 -10.04 -5.64
C PRO A 122 -0.57 -11.09 -4.63
N SER A 123 0.03 -12.28 -4.65
CA SER A 123 0.02 -13.22 -3.52
C SER A 123 0.79 -12.64 -2.35
#